data_AF-A0A4R4HIK7-F1
#
_entry.id   AF-A0A4R4HIK7-F1
#
_cell.length_a   1.000
_cell.length_b   1.000
_cell.length_c   1.000
_cell.angle_alpha   90.00
_cell.angle_beta   90.00
_cell.angle_gamma   90.00
#
_symmetry.space_group_name_H-M   'P 1'
#
loop_
_entity.id
_entity.type
_entity.pdbx_description
1 polymer ?
#
loop_
_entity_poly.entity_id
_entity_poly.type
_entity_poly.pdbx_seq_one_letter_code
_entity_poly.pdbx_strand_id
1 'polypeptide(L)'
;MITTKITIENYLAEYLIGKYGTPDSKVVRLPSDLDLYHFVYDLLQKRPAGCPVDSGNLELVLPERREAHLPGGKPLATYNYIGERGAKILSRKINTMMRAELHDLFDENKHVYGIDYINSAWYFLRKYCIESLSVEALLKDYQRWRRKMRRKTSVREYKHR
;
A
#
# COMPACT_ATOMS: atom_id res chain seq x y z
N MET A 1 -9.76 19.15 -8.52
CA MET A 1 -9.05 18.03 -7.87
C MET A 1 -9.63 17.88 -6.47
N ILE A 2 -10.15 16.69 -6.12
CA ILE A 2 -10.71 16.42 -4.79
C ILE A 2 -9.75 15.47 -4.07
N THR A 3 -9.39 15.79 -2.83
CA THR A 3 -8.55 14.95 -1.98
C THR A 3 -9.34 14.44 -0.77
N THR A 4 -8.87 13.35 -0.17
CA THR A 4 -9.36 12.83 1.11
C THR A 4 -8.18 12.52 2.01
N LYS A 5 -8.35 12.69 3.32
CA LYS A 5 -7.39 12.23 4.32
C LYS A 5 -7.85 10.94 4.96
N ILE A 6 -6.93 10.03 5.19
CA ILE A 6 -7.19 8.77 5.91
C ILE A 6 -6.05 8.47 6.87
N THR A 7 -6.37 7.71 7.92
CA THR A 7 -5.38 7.22 8.89
C THR A 7 -5.05 5.76 8.57
N ILE A 8 -3.77 5.50 8.33
CA ILE A 8 -3.21 4.15 8.17
C ILE A 8 -1.92 4.01 9.00
N GLU A 9 -1.27 2.86 9.00
CA GLU A 9 0.04 2.69 9.63
C GLU A 9 1.07 3.65 9.03
N ASN A 10 1.86 4.31 9.88
CA ASN A 10 2.78 5.38 9.45
C ASN A 10 3.73 4.96 8.33
N TYR A 11 4.31 3.76 8.42
CA TYR A 11 5.27 3.29 7.41
C TYR A 11 4.62 3.04 6.04
N LEU A 12 3.31 2.78 5.99
CA LEU A 12 2.56 2.65 4.75
C LEU A 12 2.23 4.00 4.15
N ALA A 13 1.94 5.00 5.00
CA ALA A 13 1.75 6.37 4.55
C ALA A 13 3.06 6.94 4.00
N GLU A 14 4.16 6.78 4.72
CA GLU A 14 5.52 7.16 4.30
C GLU A 14 5.89 6.47 2.98
N TYR A 15 5.64 5.16 2.84
CA TYR A 15 5.86 4.43 1.59
C TYR A 15 5.10 5.03 0.40
N LEU A 16 3.80 5.30 0.54
CA LEU A 16 3.01 5.89 -0.55
C LEU A 16 3.45 7.32 -0.87
N ILE A 17 3.79 8.12 0.14
CA ILE A 17 4.29 9.48 -0.04
C ILE A 17 5.65 9.45 -0.76
N GLY A 18 6.57 8.60 -0.34
CA GLY A 18 7.88 8.45 -0.98
C GLY A 18 7.78 7.95 -2.42
N LYS A 19 6.75 7.15 -2.74
CA LYS A 19 6.59 6.54 -4.07
C LYS A 19 5.76 7.38 -5.05
N TYR A 20 4.70 8.04 -4.57
CA TYR A 20 3.69 8.71 -5.39
C TYR A 20 3.32 10.12 -4.90
N GLY A 21 4.03 10.62 -3.88
CA GLY A 21 3.83 11.96 -3.36
C GLY A 21 4.28 13.03 -4.35
N THR A 22 3.55 14.13 -4.39
CA THR A 22 3.99 15.35 -5.06
C THR A 22 5.18 15.97 -4.32
N PRO A 23 6.18 16.55 -5.03
CA PRO A 23 7.38 17.14 -4.41
C PRO A 23 7.08 18.16 -3.31
N ASP A 24 6.00 18.95 -3.47
CA ASP A 24 5.77 20.14 -2.64
C ASP A 24 4.76 19.93 -1.51
N SER A 25 3.85 18.96 -1.61
CA SER A 25 2.69 18.88 -0.70
C SER A 25 2.49 17.53 -0.01
N LYS A 26 3.34 16.52 -0.30
CA LYS A 26 3.17 15.13 0.19
C LYS A 26 1.79 14.52 -0.13
N VAL A 27 1.06 15.13 -1.07
CA VAL A 27 -0.24 14.64 -1.54
C VAL A 27 0.04 13.51 -2.52
N VAL A 28 -0.58 12.36 -2.27
CA VAL A 28 -0.35 11.17 -3.09
C VAL A 28 -1.29 11.16 -4.28
N ARG A 29 -0.70 11.12 -5.48
CA ARG A 29 -1.44 11.00 -6.74
C ARG A 29 -1.14 9.63 -7.36
N LEU A 30 -2.12 8.74 -7.27
CA LEU A 30 -1.99 7.40 -7.83
C LEU A 30 -2.10 7.45 -9.36
N PRO A 31 -1.20 6.78 -10.11
CA PRO A 31 -1.33 6.59 -11.55
C PRO A 31 -2.60 5.82 -11.90
N SER A 32 -3.24 6.15 -13.03
CA SER A 32 -4.51 5.53 -13.44
C SER A 32 -4.39 4.07 -13.88
N ASP A 33 -3.18 3.61 -14.21
CA ASP A 33 -2.84 2.24 -14.57
C ASP A 33 -2.52 1.37 -13.34
N LEU A 34 -2.38 1.98 -12.16
CA LEU A 34 -2.12 1.26 -10.93
C LEU A 34 -3.42 0.66 -10.38
N ASP A 35 -3.44 -0.64 -10.09
CA ASP A 35 -4.59 -1.33 -9.47
C ASP A 35 -5.10 -0.63 -8.19
N LEU A 36 -4.19 -0.03 -7.41
CA LEU A 36 -4.54 0.74 -6.21
C LEU A 36 -5.45 1.94 -6.52
N TYR A 37 -5.32 2.58 -7.70
CA TYR A 37 -6.20 3.67 -8.14
C TYR A 37 -7.65 3.21 -8.25
N HIS A 38 -7.87 2.06 -8.90
CA HIS A 38 -9.20 1.47 -9.03
C HIS A 38 -9.73 0.99 -7.68
N PHE A 39 -8.87 0.40 -6.86
CA PHE A 39 -9.23 -0.06 -5.53
C PHE A 39 -9.71 1.07 -4.61
N VAL A 40 -9.08 2.26 -4.69
CA VAL A 40 -9.54 3.46 -3.96
C VAL A 40 -10.92 3.88 -4.45
N TYR A 41 -11.18 3.89 -5.76
CA TYR A 41 -12.48 4.23 -6.33
C TYR A 41 -13.61 3.32 -5.83
N ASP A 42 -13.33 2.02 -5.72
CA ASP A 42 -14.30 1.03 -5.24
C ASP A 42 -14.66 1.26 -3.77
N LEU A 43 -13.73 1.79 -2.97
CA LEU A 43 -13.94 2.14 -1.57
C LEU A 43 -14.65 3.47 -1.35
N LEU A 44 -14.82 4.31 -2.38
CA LEU A 44 -15.51 5.58 -2.26
C LEU A 44 -16.99 5.40 -1.91
N GLN A 45 -17.44 6.19 -0.95
CA GLN A 45 -18.80 6.21 -0.43
C GLN A 45 -19.31 7.65 -0.34
N LYS A 46 -20.64 7.80 -0.23
CA LYS A 46 -21.23 9.09 0.13
C LYS A 46 -20.86 9.43 1.56
N ARG A 47 -20.50 10.68 1.82
CA ARG A 47 -20.21 11.14 3.19
C ARG A 47 -21.48 11.02 4.05
N PRO A 48 -21.43 10.28 5.17
CA PRO A 48 -22.54 10.25 6.13
C PRO A 48 -22.81 11.65 6.70
N ALA A 49 -24.07 11.97 6.99
CA ALA A 49 -24.42 13.23 7.63
C ALA A 49 -23.78 13.31 9.03
N GLY A 50 -23.20 14.46 9.37
CA GLY A 50 -22.58 14.68 10.68
C GLY A 50 -21.16 14.12 10.84
N CYS A 51 -20.56 13.50 9.81
CA CYS A 51 -19.15 13.15 9.85
C CYS A 51 -18.26 14.42 9.81
N PRO A 52 -17.22 14.51 10.65
CA PRO A 52 -16.28 15.63 10.61
C PRO A 52 -15.48 15.66 9.30
N VAL A 53 -14.71 16.73 9.13
CA VAL A 53 -13.72 16.85 8.05
C VAL A 53 -12.71 15.70 8.16
N ASP A 54 -12.33 15.14 7.02
CA ASP A 54 -11.40 14.01 6.98
C ASP A 54 -10.04 14.39 7.58
N SER A 55 -9.50 13.51 8.41
CA SER A 55 -8.21 13.67 9.06
C SER A 55 -7.38 12.40 8.88
N GLY A 56 -6.06 12.51 9.04
CA GLY A 56 -5.16 11.38 8.98
C GLY A 56 -3.76 11.73 8.50
N ASN A 57 -2.92 10.71 8.44
CA ASN A 57 -1.51 10.80 8.08
C ASN A 57 -1.23 10.61 6.58
N LEU A 58 -2.26 10.33 5.79
CA LEU A 58 -2.16 10.18 4.34
C LEU A 58 -3.24 11.00 3.63
N GLU A 59 -2.83 11.88 2.72
CA GLU A 59 -3.71 12.63 1.83
C GLU A 59 -3.64 12.05 0.41
N LEU A 60 -4.78 11.59 -0.09
CA LEU A 60 -4.91 10.96 -1.41
C LEU A 60 -5.71 11.85 -2.35
N VAL A 61 -5.22 12.04 -3.58
CA VAL A 61 -6.06 12.52 -4.69
C VAL A 61 -7.05 11.43 -5.04
N LEU A 62 -8.34 11.77 -5.05
CA LEU A 62 -9.37 10.81 -5.38
C LEU A 62 -9.35 10.46 -6.87
N PRO A 63 -9.51 9.17 -7.20
CA PRO A 63 -9.55 8.71 -8.58
C PRO A 63 -10.81 9.19 -9.28
N GLU A 64 -10.64 9.92 -10.39
CA GLU A 64 -11.72 10.33 -11.27
C GLU A 64 -11.75 9.40 -12.48
N ARG A 65 -12.69 8.45 -12.50
CA ARG A 65 -12.84 7.50 -13.61
C ARG A 65 -13.83 8.05 -14.64
N ARG A 66 -13.64 7.74 -15.92
CA ARG A 66 -14.60 8.11 -16.98
C ARG A 66 -16.01 7.60 -16.67
N GLU A 67 -16.11 6.41 -16.09
CA GLU A 67 -17.36 5.78 -15.66
C GLU A 67 -18.07 6.51 -14.51
N ALA A 68 -17.39 7.42 -13.80
CA ALA A 68 -17.97 8.14 -12.66
C ALA A 68 -19.18 8.99 -13.05
N HIS A 69 -19.28 9.41 -14.32
CA HIS A 69 -20.38 10.23 -14.86
C HIS A 69 -21.45 9.42 -15.61
N LEU A 70 -21.31 8.10 -15.69
CA LEU A 70 -22.31 7.21 -16.29
C LEU A 70 -23.40 6.84 -15.27
N PRO A 71 -24.58 6.36 -15.71
CA PRO A 71 -25.61 5.84 -14.82
C PRO A 71 -25.05 4.75 -13.89
N GLY A 72 -25.17 4.92 -12.58
CA GLY A 72 -24.59 4.02 -11.58
C GLY A 72 -23.13 4.32 -11.20
N GLY A 73 -22.52 5.35 -11.80
CA GLY A 73 -21.18 5.83 -11.45
C GLY A 73 -21.10 6.51 -10.08
N LYS A 74 -19.87 6.77 -9.63
CA LYS A 74 -19.57 7.47 -8.37
C LYS A 74 -18.95 8.84 -8.64
N PRO A 75 -19.74 9.89 -8.94
CA PRO A 75 -19.20 11.22 -9.14
C PRO A 75 -18.56 11.72 -7.84
N LEU A 76 -17.36 12.28 -7.92
CA LEU A 76 -16.60 12.73 -6.74
C LEU A 76 -17.28 13.90 -5.99
N ALA A 77 -18.18 14.64 -6.64
CA ALA A 77 -19.02 15.64 -5.96
C ALA A 77 -19.90 15.02 -4.86
N THR A 78 -20.21 13.72 -4.96
CA THR A 78 -21.06 12.99 -4.01
C THR A 78 -20.32 11.87 -3.28
N TYR A 79 -19.39 11.18 -3.97
CA TYR A 79 -18.64 10.03 -3.45
C TYR A 79 -17.18 10.42 -3.19
N ASN A 80 -16.94 11.16 -2.12
CA ASN A 80 -15.63 11.68 -1.74
C ASN A 80 -15.20 11.28 -0.31
N TYR A 81 -15.73 10.18 0.19
CA TYR A 81 -15.47 9.72 1.55
C TYR A 81 -14.98 8.27 1.56
N ILE A 82 -13.96 8.00 2.37
CA ILE A 82 -13.48 6.66 2.70
C ILE A 82 -13.67 6.46 4.20
N GLY A 83 -14.60 5.59 4.58
CA GLY A 83 -14.85 5.28 5.98
C GLY A 83 -13.69 4.51 6.63
N GLU A 84 -13.70 4.43 7.96
CA GLU A 84 -12.64 3.75 8.75
C GLU A 84 -12.40 2.30 8.30
N ARG A 85 -13.48 1.56 8.01
CA ARG A 85 -13.38 0.21 7.45
C ARG A 85 -12.69 0.21 6.09
N GLY A 86 -13.01 1.19 5.23
CA GLY A 86 -12.37 1.37 3.94
C GLY A 86 -10.87 1.65 4.09
N ALA A 87 -10.49 2.54 5.00
CA ALA A 87 -9.09 2.84 5.32
C ALA A 87 -8.33 1.59 5.80
N LYS A 88 -8.93 0.75 6.66
CA LYS A 88 -8.35 -0.54 7.08
C LYS A 88 -8.17 -1.53 5.94
N ILE A 89 -9.13 -1.61 5.02
CA ILE A 89 -9.04 -2.47 3.83
C ILE A 89 -7.93 -1.96 2.89
N LEU A 90 -7.87 -0.64 2.69
CA LEU A 90 -6.87 0.02 1.87
C LEU A 90 -5.45 -0.16 2.44
N SER A 91 -5.26 0.02 3.75
CA SER A 91 -3.99 -0.26 4.45
C SER A 91 -3.48 -1.67 4.15
N ARG A 92 -4.33 -2.70 4.23
CA ARG A 92 -3.94 -4.09 3.93
C ARG A 92 -3.47 -4.27 2.48
N LYS A 93 -4.15 -3.62 1.53
CA LYS A 93 -3.78 -3.65 0.12
C LYS A 93 -2.43 -2.96 -0.10
N ILE A 94 -2.21 -1.78 0.49
CA ILE A 94 -0.94 -1.04 0.43
C ILE A 94 0.19 -1.87 1.04
N ASN A 95 -0.03 -2.48 2.20
CA ASN A 95 0.96 -3.34 2.85
C ASN A 95 1.33 -4.55 1.97
N THR A 96 0.36 -5.14 1.28
CA THR A 96 0.63 -6.24 0.34
C THR A 96 1.46 -5.77 -0.85
N MET A 97 1.14 -4.59 -1.41
CA MET A 97 1.90 -3.98 -2.50
C MET A 97 3.35 -3.65 -2.09
N MET A 98 3.54 -3.00 -0.94
CA MET A 98 4.86 -2.67 -0.39
C MET A 98 5.69 -3.92 -0.15
N ARG A 99 5.09 -4.97 0.43
CA ARG A 99 5.78 -6.23 0.71
C ARG A 99 6.18 -6.97 -0.57
N ALA A 100 5.33 -6.98 -1.59
CA ALA A 100 5.66 -7.60 -2.87
C ALA A 100 6.90 -6.96 -3.48
N GLU A 101 6.91 -5.62 -3.58
CA GLU A 101 8.05 -4.88 -4.09
C GLU A 101 9.33 -5.09 -3.26
N LEU A 102 9.19 -5.14 -1.93
CA LEU A 102 10.32 -5.41 -1.05
C LEU A 102 10.91 -6.82 -1.30
N HIS A 103 10.05 -7.82 -1.45
CA HIS A 103 10.48 -9.19 -1.67
C HIS A 103 11.21 -9.32 -3.01
N ASP A 104 10.68 -8.69 -4.06
CA ASP A 104 11.32 -8.66 -5.38
C ASP A 104 12.71 -8.02 -5.30
N LEU A 105 12.83 -6.86 -4.63
CA LEU A 105 14.11 -6.21 -4.39
C LEU A 105 15.09 -7.12 -3.63
N PHE A 106 14.63 -7.79 -2.57
CA PHE A 106 15.49 -8.65 -1.74
C PHE A 106 16.00 -9.85 -2.51
N ASP A 107 15.14 -10.48 -3.30
CA ASP A 107 15.49 -11.65 -4.07
C ASP A 107 16.42 -11.27 -5.23
N GLU A 108 16.15 -10.18 -5.94
CA GLU A 108 17.03 -9.66 -7.00
C GLU A 108 18.41 -9.29 -6.45
N ASN A 109 18.45 -8.45 -5.40
CA ASN A 109 19.71 -8.03 -4.78
C ASN A 109 20.53 -9.21 -4.29
N LYS A 110 19.89 -10.20 -3.66
CA LYS A 110 20.62 -11.34 -3.11
C LYS A 110 21.11 -12.30 -4.19
N HIS A 111 20.29 -12.59 -5.19
CA HIS A 111 20.55 -13.66 -6.15
C HIS A 111 21.23 -13.20 -7.42
N VAL A 112 21.01 -11.95 -7.85
CA VAL A 112 21.62 -11.38 -9.06
C VAL A 112 22.88 -10.58 -8.70
N TYR A 113 22.80 -9.69 -7.72
CA TYR A 113 23.89 -8.75 -7.41
C TYR A 113 24.75 -9.15 -6.20
N GLY A 114 24.38 -10.21 -5.48
CA GLY A 114 25.11 -10.68 -4.29
C GLY A 114 25.05 -9.74 -3.07
N ILE A 115 24.19 -8.71 -3.11
CA ILE A 115 23.99 -7.74 -2.03
C ILE A 115 23.24 -8.41 -0.87
N ASP A 116 23.64 -8.12 0.37
CA ASP A 116 22.96 -8.68 1.53
C ASP A 116 21.58 -8.03 1.81
N TYR A 117 20.77 -8.73 2.60
CA TYR A 117 19.42 -8.28 2.93
C TYR A 117 19.40 -7.02 3.81
N ILE A 118 20.43 -6.80 4.64
CA ILE A 118 20.49 -5.64 5.55
C ILE A 118 20.68 -4.36 4.75
N ASN A 119 21.63 -4.36 3.81
CA ASN A 119 21.88 -3.26 2.88
C ASN A 119 20.68 -3.02 1.96
N SER A 120 20.03 -4.09 1.50
CA SER A 120 18.78 -3.98 0.72
C SER A 120 17.64 -3.35 1.54
N ALA A 121 17.52 -3.70 2.82
CA ALA A 121 16.53 -3.12 3.73
C ALA A 121 16.76 -1.63 3.97
N TRP A 122 18.01 -1.24 4.26
CA TRP A 122 18.41 0.16 4.40
C TRP A 122 18.10 0.96 3.13
N TYR A 123 18.45 0.40 1.98
CA TYR A 123 18.16 1.01 0.68
C TYR A 123 16.65 1.21 0.50
N PHE A 124 15.82 0.20 0.78
CA PHE A 124 14.37 0.30 0.61
C PHE A 124 13.74 1.38 1.50
N LEU A 125 14.10 1.41 2.79
CA LEU A 125 13.58 2.43 3.71
C LEU A 125 14.01 3.83 3.28
N ARG A 126 15.28 4.01 2.88
CA ARG A 126 15.79 5.30 2.42
C ARG A 126 15.17 5.74 1.08
N LYS A 127 14.96 4.81 0.15
CA LYS A 127 14.36 5.08 -1.17
C LYS A 127 12.98 5.72 -1.03
N TYR A 128 12.21 5.30 -0.03
CA TYR A 128 10.85 5.77 0.21
C TYR A 128 10.72 6.69 1.44
N CYS A 129 11.84 7.13 2.02
CA CYS A 129 11.88 7.96 3.22
C CYS A 129 11.00 7.41 4.37
N ILE A 130 11.06 6.10 4.60
CA ILE A 130 10.32 5.42 5.68
C ILE A 130 11.16 5.50 6.95
N GLU A 131 10.63 6.20 7.96
CA GLU A 131 11.29 6.44 9.25
C GLU A 131 10.62 5.65 10.38
N SER A 132 9.34 5.34 10.23
CA SER A 132 8.54 4.68 11.28
C SER A 132 8.68 3.14 11.31
N LEU A 133 9.59 2.56 10.51
CA LEU A 133 9.86 1.13 10.45
C LEU A 133 11.36 0.85 10.54
N SER A 134 11.77 -0.06 11.44
CA SER A 134 13.18 -0.45 11.57
C SER A 134 13.58 -1.53 10.57
N VAL A 135 14.87 -1.58 10.24
CA VAL A 135 15.46 -2.62 9.38
C VAL A 135 15.22 -4.01 9.98
N GLU A 136 15.36 -4.18 11.29
CA GLU A 136 15.16 -5.47 11.96
C GLU A 136 13.71 -5.94 11.86
N ALA A 137 12.75 -5.03 11.99
CA ALA A 137 11.33 -5.35 11.85
C ALA A 137 11.02 -5.85 10.43
N LEU A 138 11.54 -5.14 9.44
CA LEU A 138 11.37 -5.46 8.02
C LEU A 138 12.03 -6.80 7.65
N LEU A 139 13.24 -7.08 8.15
CA LEU A 139 13.91 -8.36 7.96
C LEU A 139 13.20 -9.51 8.67
N LYS A 140 12.73 -9.33 9.90
CA LYS A 140 11.96 -10.35 10.63
C LYS A 140 10.70 -10.74 9.88
N ASP A 141 10.00 -9.76 9.33
CA ASP A 141 8.78 -9.99 8.54
C ASP A 141 9.06 -10.75 7.23
N TYR A 142 10.11 -10.38 6.51
CA TYR A 142 10.56 -11.12 5.33
C TYR A 142 10.91 -12.58 5.67
N GLN A 143 11.66 -12.82 6.76
CA GLN A 143 12.00 -14.17 7.18
C GLN A 143 10.77 -14.99 7.58
N ARG A 144 9.79 -14.39 8.27
CA ARG A 144 8.51 -15.05 8.60
C ARG A 144 7.77 -15.47 7.33
N TRP A 145 7.70 -14.59 6.33
CA TRP A 145 7.09 -14.90 5.03
C TRP A 145 7.83 -16.04 4.33
N ARG A 146 9.16 -15.98 4.24
CA ARG A 146 10.00 -17.00 3.60
C ARG A 146 9.80 -18.38 4.24
N ARG A 147 9.73 -18.44 5.58
CA ARG A 147 9.47 -19.68 6.32
C ARG A 147 8.07 -20.24 6.02
N LYS A 148 7.07 -19.37 5.88
CA LYS A 148 5.69 -19.76 5.52
C LYS A 148 5.61 -20.30 4.09
N MET A 149 6.34 -19.70 3.14
CA MET A 149 6.40 -20.18 1.75
C MET A 149 7.07 -21.56 1.68
N ARG A 150 8.23 -21.75 2.31
CA ARG A 150 8.94 -23.04 2.33
C ARG A 150 8.12 -24.18 2.92
N ARG A 151 7.35 -23.93 3.99
CA ARG A 151 6.44 -24.94 4.59
C ARG A 151 5.28 -25.34 3.68
N LYS A 152 4.87 -24.48 2.75
CA LYS A 152 3.88 -24.85 1.73
C LYS A 152 4.49 -25.70 0.62
N THR A 153 5.79 -25.56 0.36
CA THR A 153 6.53 -26.30 -0.67
C THR A 153 6.99 -27.68 -0.21
N SER A 154 7.12 -27.95 1.09
CA SER A 154 7.44 -29.29 1.58
C SER A 154 6.32 -30.26 1.20
N VAL A 155 6.55 -31.04 0.13
CA VAL A 155 5.70 -32.15 -0.31
C VAL A 155 5.44 -33.04 0.90
N ARG A 156 4.16 -33.33 1.19
CA ARG A 156 3.82 -34.34 2.19
C ARG A 156 4.43 -35.66 1.73
N GLU A 157 5.36 -36.22 2.50
CA GLU A 157 5.83 -37.59 2.24
C GLU A 157 4.63 -38.53 2.26
N TYR A 158 4.26 -39.05 1.09
CA TYR A 158 3.27 -40.11 1.00
C TYR A 158 3.93 -41.37 1.57
N LYS A 159 3.51 -41.76 2.77
CA LYS A 159 3.83 -43.08 3.31
C LYS A 159 3.15 -44.12 2.41
N HIS A 160 3.92 -44.78 1.56
CA HIS A 160 3.48 -46.02 0.94
C HIS A 160 3.19 -47.02 2.08
N ARG A 161 1.93 -47.45 2.17
CA ARG A 161 1.51 -48.58 2.99
C ARG A 161 1.83 -49.88 2.25
#